data_AF-A0ABD2M8K8-F1
#
_entry.id   AF-A0ABD2M8K8-F1
#
_cell.length_a   1.000
_cell.length_b   1.000
_cell.length_c   1.000
_cell.angle_alpha   90.00
_cell.angle_beta   90.00
_cell.angle_gamma   90.00
#
_symmetry.space_group_name_H-M   'P 1'
#
loop_
_entity.id
_entity.type
_entity.pdbx_description
1 polymer ?
#
loop_
_entity_poly.entity_id
_entity_poly.type
_entity_poly.pdbx_seq_one_letter_code
_entity_poly.pdbx_strand_id
1 'polypeptide(L)'
;MAFVQVAAGSVHSLVLTTDGRGFSCGINEKGTVPVQGLEAEGTTDTFSEIVFTTDIQRLGKIVQITAGASCESIFHVLDNLPNL
;
A
#
# COMPACT_ATOMS: atom_id res chain seq x y z
N MET A 1 1.85 17.17 -1.51
CA MET A 1 1.99 15.70 -1.51
C MET A 1 3.48 15.39 -1.50
N ALA A 2 3.97 14.72 -0.47
CA ALA A 2 5.37 14.32 -0.34
C ALA A 2 5.44 12.85 0.08
N PHE A 3 6.50 12.15 -0.33
CA PHE A 3 6.72 10.75 0.02
C PHE A 3 7.58 10.65 1.28
N VAL A 4 7.18 9.76 2.20
CA VAL A 4 7.85 9.59 3.51
C VAL A 4 8.49 8.23 3.68
N GLN A 5 8.02 7.21 2.95
CA GLN A 5 8.56 5.87 3.03
C GLN A 5 8.46 5.15 1.68
N VAL A 6 9.43 4.30 1.42
CA VAL A 6 9.45 3.36 0.30
C VAL A 6 9.78 1.96 0.84
N ALA A 7 9.17 0.93 0.26
CA ALA A 7 9.53 -0.46 0.50
C ALA A 7 9.58 -1.20 -0.84
N ALA A 8 10.55 -2.09 -1.03
CA ALA A 8 10.71 -2.87 -2.24
C ALA A 8 10.70 -4.36 -1.89
N GLY A 9 9.84 -5.12 -2.55
CA GLY A 9 9.82 -6.57 -2.52
C GLY A 9 10.59 -7.16 -3.70
N SER A 10 10.39 -8.44 -3.98
CA SER A 10 11.03 -9.13 -5.11
C SER A 10 10.55 -8.63 -6.48
N VAL A 11 9.26 -8.38 -6.61
CA VAL A 11 8.59 -8.04 -7.89
C VAL A 11 7.67 -6.83 -7.79
N HIS A 12 7.61 -6.17 -6.63
CA HIS A 12 6.75 -5.02 -6.40
C HIS A 12 7.44 -3.97 -5.52
N SER A 13 6.93 -2.75 -5.57
CA SER A 13 7.39 -1.62 -4.75
C SER A 13 6.19 -0.86 -4.19
N LEU A 14 6.35 -0.36 -2.98
CA LEU A 14 5.34 0.39 -2.22
C LEU A 14 5.88 1.76 -1.86
N VAL A 15 5.01 2.76 -1.87
CA VAL A 15 5.34 4.13 -1.45
C VAL A 15 4.24 4.66 -0.54
N LEU A 16 4.63 5.36 0.53
CA LEU A 16 3.73 6.02 1.47
C LEU A 16 3.93 7.54 1.40
N THR A 17 2.83 8.28 1.40
CA THR A 17 2.84 9.74 1.43
C THR A 17 2.61 10.32 2.83
N THR A 18 2.98 11.58 3.03
CA THR A 18 2.75 12.34 4.28
C THR A 18 1.29 12.43 4.71
N ASP A 19 0.35 12.31 3.76
CA ASP A 19 -1.10 12.34 4.01
C ASP A 19 -1.69 10.95 4.31
N GLY A 20 -0.86 9.89 4.34
CA GLY A 20 -1.27 8.54 4.69
C GLY A 20 -1.83 7.71 3.52
N ARG A 21 -1.53 8.11 2.28
CA ARG A 21 -1.93 7.38 1.07
C ARG A 21 -0.82 6.43 0.64
N GLY A 22 -1.21 5.22 0.27
CA GLY A 22 -0.31 4.18 -0.23
C GLY A 22 -0.36 4.08 -1.75
N PHE A 23 0.79 3.82 -2.37
CA PHE A 23 0.91 3.55 -3.80
C PHE A 23 1.70 2.27 -4.00
N SER A 24 1.40 1.53 -5.07
CA SER A 24 2.15 0.33 -5.44
C SER A 24 2.37 0.22 -6.93
N CYS A 25 3.48 -0.41 -7.30
CA CYS A 25 3.76 -0.87 -8.66
C CYS A 25 4.44 -2.24 -8.65
N GLY A 26 4.46 -2.90 -9.82
CA GLY A 26 5.05 -4.22 -10.01
C GLY A 26 4.05 -5.28 -10.47
N ILE A 27 4.43 -6.54 -10.23
CA ILE A 27 3.67 -7.73 -10.66
C ILE A 27 2.62 -8.08 -9.60
N ASN A 28 1.37 -8.20 -10.03
CA ASN A 28 0.22 -8.59 -9.21
C ASN A 28 0.02 -10.12 -9.18
N GLU A 29 1.10 -10.86 -8.94
CA GLU A 29 1.03 -12.30 -8.70
C GLU A 29 0.25 -12.54 -7.41
N LYS A 30 -0.85 -13.29 -7.43
CA LYS A 30 -1.67 -13.60 -6.23
C LYS A 30 -2.28 -12.40 -5.47
N GLY A 31 -2.50 -11.25 -6.10
CA GLY A 31 -3.15 -10.10 -5.43
C GLY A 31 -2.20 -9.26 -4.57
N THR A 32 -0.91 -9.31 -4.88
CA THR A 32 0.18 -8.70 -4.11
C THR A 32 0.37 -7.21 -4.37
N VAL A 33 -0.27 -6.72 -5.44
CA VAL A 33 -0.42 -5.31 -5.78
C VAL A 33 -1.90 -4.96 -5.55
N PRO A 34 -2.26 -4.35 -4.41
CA PRO A 34 -3.65 -4.05 -4.06
C PRO A 34 -4.17 -2.79 -4.80
N VAL A 35 -4.09 -2.82 -6.13
CA VAL A 35 -4.54 -1.75 -7.01
C VAL A 35 -5.87 -2.14 -7.64
N GLN A 36 -6.85 -1.26 -7.53
CA GLN A 36 -8.16 -1.48 -8.10
C GLN A 36 -8.08 -1.49 -9.64
N GLY A 37 -8.68 -2.49 -10.27
CA GLY A 37 -8.75 -2.60 -11.73
C GLY A 37 -7.54 -3.26 -12.39
N LEU A 38 -6.56 -3.75 -11.62
CA LEU A 38 -5.49 -4.60 -12.14
C LEU A 38 -5.96 -6.06 -12.20
N GLU A 39 -5.83 -6.70 -13.35
CA GLU A 39 -6.18 -8.11 -13.50
C GLU A 39 -5.26 -8.99 -12.64
N ALA A 40 -5.73 -10.20 -12.31
CA ALA A 40 -4.90 -11.20 -11.65
C ALA A 40 -3.70 -11.53 -12.57
N GLU A 41 -2.49 -11.58 -12.00
CA GLU A 41 -1.23 -11.74 -12.77
C GLU A 41 -0.90 -10.56 -13.70
N GLY A 42 -1.60 -9.43 -13.55
CA GLY A 42 -1.28 -8.17 -14.25
C GLY A 42 0.00 -7.53 -13.72
N THR A 43 0.60 -6.63 -14.50
CA THR A 43 1.74 -5.81 -14.06
C THR A 43 1.41 -4.34 -14.26
N THR A 44 1.92 -3.49 -13.37
CA THR A 44 1.89 -2.04 -13.53
C THR A 44 3.29 -1.48 -13.34
N ASP A 45 3.76 -0.69 -14.30
CA ASP A 45 5.01 0.07 -14.23
C ASP A 45 4.80 1.46 -13.60
N THR A 46 3.54 1.84 -13.37
CA THR A 46 3.14 3.10 -12.78
C THR A 46 2.71 2.89 -11.33
N PHE A 47 3.13 3.80 -10.44
CA PHE A 47 2.68 3.84 -9.06
C PHE A 47 1.21 4.21 -8.99
N SER A 48 0.37 3.19 -8.80
CA SER A 48 -1.07 3.33 -8.69
C SER A 48 -1.49 3.39 -7.24
N GLU A 49 -2.49 4.21 -6.95
CA GLU A 49 -3.01 4.38 -5.60
C GLU A 49 -3.69 3.11 -5.10
N ILE A 50 -3.41 2.79 -3.84
CA ILE A 50 -4.04 1.70 -3.11
C ILE A 50 -5.27 2.28 -2.42
N VAL A 51 -6.46 1.84 -2.87
CA VAL A 51 -7.73 2.30 -2.31
C VAL A 51 -8.14 1.37 -1.17
N PHE A 52 -7.89 1.80 0.05
CA PHE A 52 -8.37 1.10 1.25
C PHE A 52 -9.88 1.27 1.42
N THR A 53 -10.54 0.26 1.99
CA THR A 53 -11.98 0.35 2.30
C THR A 53 -12.26 1.42 3.35
N THR A 54 -13.49 1.94 3.39
CA THR A 54 -13.92 2.95 4.36
C THR A 54 -13.69 2.50 5.80
N ASP A 55 -13.80 1.20 6.08
CA ASP A 55 -13.57 0.66 7.42
C ASP A 55 -12.09 0.75 7.84
N ILE A 56 -11.16 0.47 6.92
CA ILE A 56 -9.72 0.66 7.18
C ILE A 56 -9.38 2.14 7.34
N GLN A 57 -9.97 3.00 6.50
CA GLN A 57 -9.78 4.45 6.59
C GLN A 57 -10.32 5.05 7.89
N ARG A 58 -11.32 4.42 8.52
CA ARG A 58 -11.88 4.84 9.82
C ARG A 58 -10.97 4.51 11.00
N LEU A 59 -10.16 3.46 10.90
CA LEU A 59 -9.20 3.11 11.95
C LEU A 59 -8.13 4.20 12.08
N GLY A 60 -7.65 4.72 10.94
CA GLY A 60 -6.75 5.86 10.96
C GLY A 60 -5.92 6.00 9.70
N LYS A 61 -4.76 6.61 9.85
CA LYS A 61 -3.82 6.81 8.73
C LYS A 61 -2.84 5.66 8.65
N ILE A 62 -2.49 5.29 7.42
CA ILE A 62 -1.32 4.42 7.19
C ILE A 62 -0.07 5.22 7.54
N VAL A 63 0.78 4.64 8.38
CA VAL A 63 2.02 5.29 8.81
C VAL A 63 3.27 4.48 8.50
N GLN A 64 3.11 3.20 8.16
CA GLN A 64 4.23 2.35 7.83
C GLN A 64 3.84 1.30 6.79
N ILE A 65 4.78 1.07 5.87
CA ILE A 65 4.67 0.05 4.82
C ILE A 65 5.83 -0.96 4.92
N THR A 66 5.61 -2.20 4.51
CA THR A 66 6.66 -3.22 4.43
C THR A 66 6.37 -4.14 3.25
N ALA A 67 7.42 -4.54 2.53
CA ALA A 67 7.36 -5.45 1.40
C ALA A 67 8.24 -6.67 1.67
N GLY A 68 7.69 -7.86 1.47
CA GLY A 68 8.35 -9.15 1.66
C GLY A 68 8.88 -9.76 0.35
N ALA A 69 9.77 -10.74 0.48
CA ALA A 69 10.37 -11.43 -0.67
C ALA A 69 9.41 -12.37 -1.41
N SER A 70 8.41 -12.93 -0.71
CA SER A 70 7.37 -13.83 -1.24
C SER A 70 6.16 -13.10 -1.81
N CYS A 71 6.39 -11.86 -2.29
CA CYS A 71 5.37 -10.98 -2.85
C CYS A 71 4.38 -10.42 -1.82
N GLU A 72 4.63 -10.49 -0.51
CA GLU A 72 3.68 -9.94 0.47
C GLU A 72 3.85 -8.43 0.69
N SER A 73 2.75 -7.69 0.81
CA SER A 73 2.71 -6.27 1.18
C SER A 73 1.96 -6.09 2.51
N ILE A 74 2.56 -5.39 3.48
CA ILE A 74 1.93 -5.09 4.78
C ILE A 74 1.81 -3.57 4.96
N PHE A 75 0.62 -3.13 5.38
CA PHE A 75 0.32 -1.74 5.73
C PHE A 75 -0.06 -1.68 7.21
N HIS A 76 0.66 -0.89 7.99
CA HIS A 76 0.31 -0.62 9.39
C HIS A 76 -0.50 0.66 9.49
N VAL A 77 -1.72 0.51 9.98
CA VAL A 77 -2.60 1.61 10.39
C VAL A 77 -2.28 1.93 11.84
N LEU A 78 -2.05 3.21 12.17
CA LEU A 78 -2.17 3.63 13.57
C LEU A 78 -3.61 4.04 13.82
N ASP A 79 -4.22 3.42 14.84
CA ASP A 79 -5.54 3.80 15.33
C ASP A 79 -5.49 5.26 15.79
N ASN A 80 -6.29 6.13 15.17
CA ASN A 80 -6.64 7.41 15.77
C ASN A 80 -7.68 7.14 16.85
N LEU A 81 -7.26 6.53 17.97
CA LEU A 81 -8.06 6.65 19.19
C LEU A 81 -8.14 8.16 19.48
N PRO A 82 -9.35 8.77 19.47
CA PRO A 82 -9.46 10.14 19.95
C PRO A 82 -8.94 10.12 21.37
N ASN A 83 -7.92 10.94 21.63
CA ASN A 83 -7.25 11.05 22.92
C ASN A 83 -8.27 10.95 24.08
N LEU A 84 -8.06 10.00 24.99
CA LEU A 84 -8.64 10.01 26.33
C LEU A 84 -8.25 11.30 27.06
#